data_AF-A0A507SY61-F1
#
_entry.id   AF-A0A507SY61-F1
#
_cell.length_a   1.000
_cell.length_b   1.000
_cell.length_c   1.000
_cell.angle_alpha   90.00
_cell.angle_beta   90.00
_cell.angle_gamma   90.00
#
_symmetry.space_group_name_H-M   'P 1'
#
loop_
_entity.id
_entity.type
_entity.pdbx_description
1 polymer ?
#
loop_
_entity_poly.entity_id
_entity_poly.type
_entity_poly.pdbx_seq_one_letter_code
_entity_poly.pdbx_strand_id
1 'polypeptide(L)'
;MNLETNQWQARYIKWYMKKLNLSKQGLLNYVKKHSIKLLNFLVMVNLFRIANDAIGDFNKLRAYQYGIIYTGVHRDFVSKSDEDFVDYVLNASDAQNPKTYEILEKAFYYVSTCKNFDFMEQMHEFDFWKNKFGRADMSIRKNDISDADKLKLKKIYNQIPDNTADLEYIFINDYHFVWDKKDSEWVKQNYAELIEMSRKYDLTNPVFVKAKKCSKSPKN
;
A
#
# COMPACT_ATOMS: atom_id res chain seq x y z
N MET A 1 -3.58 25.29 13.80
CA MET A 1 -3.52 23.96 14.45
C MET A 1 -2.19 23.29 14.10
N ASN A 2 -1.53 22.63 15.06
CA ASN A 2 -0.25 21.96 14.82
C ASN A 2 -0.47 20.49 14.46
N LEU A 3 -0.54 20.18 13.16
CA LEU A 3 -0.49 18.82 12.65
C LEU A 3 0.94 18.28 12.69
N GLU A 4 1.08 16.98 12.95
CA GLU A 4 2.36 16.29 12.91
C GLU A 4 2.65 15.65 11.54
N THR A 5 1.61 15.42 10.76
CA THR A 5 1.65 15.00 9.37
C THR A 5 2.33 16.09 8.54
N ASN A 6 3.38 15.72 7.82
CA ASN A 6 4.12 16.66 6.99
C ASN A 6 3.57 16.74 5.56
N GLN A 7 4.12 17.67 4.78
CA GLN A 7 3.64 17.98 3.43
C GLN A 7 3.71 16.80 2.44
N TRP A 8 4.75 15.96 2.49
CA TRP A 8 4.84 14.83 1.55
C TRP A 8 3.87 13.71 1.96
N GLN A 9 3.70 13.47 3.26
CA GLN A 9 2.71 12.52 3.76
C GLN A 9 1.32 12.95 3.33
N ALA A 10 0.95 14.22 3.55
CA ALA A 10 -0.33 14.77 3.12
C ALA A 10 -0.54 14.64 1.60
N ARG A 11 0.49 14.97 0.79
CA ARG A 11 0.46 14.79 -0.67
C ARG A 11 0.19 13.34 -1.08
N TYR A 12 0.84 12.36 -0.44
CA TYR A 12 0.65 10.95 -0.81
C TYR A 12 -0.65 10.37 -0.27
N ILE A 13 -1.17 10.86 0.85
CA ILE A 13 -2.53 10.56 1.29
C ILE A 13 -3.54 11.11 0.26
N LYS A 14 -3.35 12.35 -0.22
CA LYS A 14 -4.19 12.94 -1.29
C LYS A 14 -4.16 12.10 -2.56
N TRP A 15 -2.99 11.61 -2.96
CA TRP A 15 -2.86 10.68 -4.08
C TRP A 15 -3.63 9.38 -3.83
N TYR A 16 -3.49 8.79 -2.64
CA TYR A 16 -4.19 7.56 -2.25
C TYR A 16 -5.72 7.72 -2.30
N MET A 17 -6.23 8.86 -1.83
CA MET A 17 -7.65 9.21 -1.94
C MET A 17 -8.14 9.23 -3.38
N LYS A 18 -7.41 9.91 -4.25
CA LYS A 18 -7.73 9.99 -5.68
C LYS A 18 -7.72 8.60 -6.31
N LYS A 19 -6.73 7.77 -5.96
CA LYS A 19 -6.63 6.38 -6.45
C LYS A 19 -7.85 5.54 -6.07
N LEU A 20 -8.41 5.75 -4.88
CA LEU A 20 -9.61 5.08 -4.39
C LEU A 20 -10.93 5.80 -4.72
N ASN A 21 -10.90 6.91 -5.47
CA ASN A 21 -12.07 7.77 -5.71
C ASN A 21 -12.82 8.18 -4.43
N LEU A 22 -12.09 8.50 -3.36
CA LEU A 22 -12.68 8.93 -2.08
C LEU A 22 -13.06 10.42 -2.11
N SER A 23 -14.28 10.75 -1.68
CA SER A 23 -14.66 12.11 -1.33
C SER A 23 -14.02 12.57 -0.01
N LYS A 24 -14.17 13.85 0.37
CA LYS A 24 -13.76 14.36 1.71
C LYS A 24 -14.29 13.46 2.84
N GLN A 25 -15.60 13.21 2.84
CA GLN A 25 -16.24 12.31 3.79
C GLN A 25 -15.78 10.85 3.62
N GLY A 26 -15.52 10.42 2.39
CA GLY A 26 -14.96 9.12 2.08
C GLY A 26 -13.60 8.89 2.75
N LEU A 27 -12.69 9.86 2.70
CA LEU A 27 -11.41 9.77 3.41
C LEU A 27 -11.60 9.70 4.91
N LEU A 28 -12.44 10.55 5.51
CA LEU A 28 -12.72 10.50 6.95
C LEU A 28 -13.15 9.10 7.39
N ASN A 29 -14.10 8.52 6.67
CA ASN A 29 -14.61 7.19 6.95
C ASN A 29 -13.55 6.11 6.69
N TYR A 30 -12.74 6.27 5.65
CA TYR A 30 -11.67 5.35 5.31
C TYR A 30 -10.60 5.33 6.40
N VAL A 31 -10.09 6.48 6.84
CA VAL A 31 -9.09 6.58 7.90
C VAL A 31 -9.59 5.92 9.18
N LYS A 32 -10.85 6.13 9.56
CA LYS A 32 -11.45 5.49 10.76
C LYS A 32 -11.46 3.95 10.68
N LYS A 33 -11.63 3.37 9.49
CA LYS A 33 -11.74 1.91 9.30
C LYS A 33 -10.45 1.23 8.86
N HIS A 34 -9.57 1.95 8.18
CA HIS A 34 -8.45 1.40 7.41
C HIS A 34 -7.15 2.20 7.62
N SER A 35 -7.00 2.92 8.74
CA SER A 35 -5.81 3.71 9.09
C SER A 35 -4.50 2.93 8.94
N ILE A 36 -4.47 1.67 9.37
CA ILE A 36 -3.28 0.81 9.27
C ILE A 36 -2.88 0.59 7.80
N LYS A 37 -3.84 0.36 6.89
CA LYS A 37 -3.54 0.17 5.47
C LYS A 37 -2.94 1.43 4.85
N LEU A 38 -3.46 2.60 5.23
CA LEU A 38 -2.93 3.89 4.79
C LEU A 38 -1.53 4.17 5.37
N LEU A 39 -1.27 3.80 6.63
CA LEU A 39 0.05 3.93 7.26
C LEU A 39 1.07 3.00 6.59
N ASN A 40 0.69 1.74 6.35
CA ASN A 40 1.52 0.77 5.63
C ASN A 40 1.86 1.29 4.23
N PHE A 41 0.90 1.90 3.54
CA PHE A 41 1.15 2.55 2.25
C PHE A 41 2.23 3.64 2.37
N LEU A 42 2.12 4.56 3.31
CA LEU A 42 3.12 5.63 3.49
C LEU A 42 4.51 5.07 3.83
N VAL A 43 4.57 4.04 4.68
CA VAL A 43 5.81 3.33 5.01
C VAL A 43 6.41 2.71 3.76
N MET A 44 5.62 1.99 2.95
CA MET A 44 6.12 1.35 1.75
C MET A 44 6.58 2.34 0.69
N VAL A 45 5.88 3.47 0.53
CA VAL A 45 6.36 4.56 -0.33
C VAL A 45 7.74 5.02 0.11
N ASN A 46 7.96 5.20 1.42
CA ASN A 46 9.26 5.59 1.94
C ASN A 46 10.34 4.53 1.72
N LEU A 47 10.04 3.27 2.04
CA LEU A 47 10.97 2.16 1.88
C LEU A 47 11.35 1.92 0.41
N PHE A 48 10.40 2.02 -0.52
CA PHE A 48 10.67 1.92 -1.95
C PHE A 48 11.44 3.12 -2.50
N ARG A 49 11.26 4.32 -1.94
CA ARG A 49 12.15 5.45 -2.26
C ARG A 49 13.59 5.13 -1.86
N ILE A 50 13.79 4.63 -0.64
CA ILE A 50 15.11 4.26 -0.12
C ILE A 50 15.76 3.16 -0.98
N ALA A 51 15.00 2.14 -1.36
CA ALA A 51 15.47 1.06 -2.22
C ALA A 51 15.86 1.52 -3.64
N ASN A 52 15.34 2.67 -4.08
CA ASN A 52 15.58 3.23 -5.41
C ASN A 52 16.45 4.50 -5.36
N ASP A 53 17.33 4.57 -4.36
CA ASP A 53 18.33 5.61 -4.13
C ASP A 53 17.74 7.03 -4.04
N ALA A 54 16.48 7.13 -3.64
CA ALA A 54 15.83 8.40 -3.34
C ALA A 54 15.87 8.69 -1.84
N ILE A 55 15.75 9.99 -1.49
CA ILE A 55 15.76 10.45 -0.10
C ILE A 55 14.52 9.91 0.62
N GLY A 56 14.72 9.06 1.62
CA GLY A 56 13.68 8.64 2.55
C GLY A 56 13.43 9.66 3.66
N ASP A 57 12.24 9.65 4.24
CA ASP A 57 11.88 10.38 5.45
C ASP A 57 11.69 9.42 6.64
N PHE A 58 12.47 9.66 7.69
CA PHE A 58 12.49 8.91 8.93
C PHE A 58 11.84 9.66 10.10
N ASN A 59 11.35 10.88 9.85
CA ASN A 59 10.75 11.71 10.87
C ASN A 59 9.54 10.98 11.47
N LYS A 60 9.61 10.70 12.78
CA LYS A 60 8.58 9.98 13.54
C LYS A 60 8.25 8.58 12.99
N LEU A 61 9.19 7.96 12.28
CA LEU A 61 9.10 6.57 11.87
C LEU A 61 9.54 5.67 13.03
N ARG A 62 8.71 4.72 13.44
CA ARG A 62 8.99 3.88 14.62
C ARG A 62 8.59 2.43 14.42
N ALA A 63 9.36 1.53 15.03
CA ALA A 63 9.06 0.10 15.09
C ALA A 63 8.06 -0.20 16.20
N TYR A 64 7.01 -0.96 15.88
CA TYR A 64 5.99 -1.45 16.81
C TYR A 64 5.70 -2.93 16.54
N GLN A 65 4.93 -3.55 17.44
CA GLN A 65 4.58 -4.97 17.37
C GLN A 65 3.88 -5.31 16.04
N TYR A 66 2.98 -4.42 15.59
CA TYR A 66 2.23 -4.58 14.35
C TYR A 66 2.91 -3.98 13.12
N GLY A 67 4.25 -3.87 13.14
CA GLY A 67 5.05 -3.35 12.05
C GLY A 67 5.57 -1.94 12.29
N ILE A 68 5.79 -1.18 11.22
CA ILE A 68 6.33 0.17 11.29
C ILE A 68 5.20 1.18 11.13
N ILE A 69 5.23 2.28 11.89
CA ILE A 69 4.28 3.38 11.69
C ILE A 69 4.97 4.74 11.71
N TYR A 70 4.38 5.68 10.97
CA TYR A 70 4.62 7.12 11.18
C TYR A 70 3.75 7.60 12.35
N THR A 71 4.34 7.78 13.53
CA THR A 71 3.56 8.10 14.74
C THR A 71 2.89 9.46 14.66
N GLY A 72 3.45 10.42 13.92
CA GLY A 72 2.83 11.72 13.71
C GLY A 72 1.53 11.62 12.92
N VAL A 73 1.57 10.87 11.82
CA VAL A 73 0.39 10.61 10.98
C VAL A 73 -0.66 9.81 11.75
N HIS A 74 -0.24 8.75 12.45
CA HIS A 74 -1.15 7.95 13.28
C HIS A 74 -1.79 8.81 14.38
N ARG A 75 -1.02 9.69 15.04
CA ARG A 75 -1.55 10.60 16.07
C ARG A 75 -2.61 11.53 15.48
N ASP A 76 -2.33 12.17 14.35
CA ASP A 76 -3.31 13.06 13.72
C ASP A 76 -4.57 12.27 13.30
N PHE A 77 -4.42 11.04 12.79
CA PHE A 77 -5.57 10.16 12.50
C PHE A 77 -6.39 9.81 13.73
N VAL A 78 -5.77 9.48 14.86
CA VAL A 78 -6.50 9.00 16.04
C VAL A 78 -7.08 10.15 16.87
N SER A 79 -6.32 11.24 17.01
CA SER A 79 -6.66 12.34 17.93
C SER A 79 -7.29 13.56 17.26
N LYS A 80 -7.19 13.67 15.93
CA LYS A 80 -7.61 14.84 15.15
C LYS A 80 -8.19 14.45 13.78
N SER A 81 -8.87 13.29 13.67
CA SER A 81 -9.56 12.91 12.42
C SER A 81 -10.85 13.74 12.24
N ASP A 82 -10.65 15.05 12.21
CA ASP A 82 -11.63 16.10 11.97
C ASP A 82 -11.46 16.67 10.56
N GLU A 83 -12.31 17.65 10.24
CA GLU A 83 -12.29 18.29 8.92
C GLU A 83 -10.97 18.99 8.61
N ASP A 84 -10.28 19.53 9.63
CA ASP A 84 -9.05 20.31 9.45
C ASP A 84 -7.88 19.44 8.96
N PHE A 85 -7.73 18.22 9.49
CA PHE A 85 -6.74 17.28 8.96
C PHE A 85 -7.00 16.95 7.48
N VAL A 86 -8.26 16.73 7.13
CA VAL A 86 -8.62 16.39 5.76
C VAL A 86 -8.42 17.58 4.84
N ASP A 87 -8.75 18.79 5.29
CA ASP A 87 -8.51 20.00 4.54
C ASP A 87 -7.01 20.23 4.33
N TYR A 88 -6.17 19.94 5.34
CA TYR A 88 -4.72 19.94 5.16
C TYR A 88 -4.26 18.97 4.07
N VAL A 89 -4.80 17.75 4.04
CA VAL A 89 -4.53 16.76 2.98
C VAL A 89 -5.00 17.26 1.61
N LEU A 90 -6.23 17.79 1.51
CA LEU A 90 -6.82 18.26 0.26
C LEU A 90 -6.06 19.47 -0.32
N ASN A 91 -5.54 20.33 0.55
CA ASN A 91 -4.73 21.50 0.19
C ASN A 91 -3.27 21.15 -0.12
N ALA A 92 -2.83 19.92 0.13
CA ALA A 92 -1.48 19.50 -0.26
C ALA A 92 -1.31 19.54 -1.79
N SER A 93 -0.12 19.91 -2.24
CA SER A 93 0.26 19.84 -3.66
C SER A 93 0.22 18.41 -4.16
N ASP A 94 -0.12 18.20 -5.44
CA ASP A 94 -0.10 16.88 -6.06
C ASP A 94 1.33 16.33 -6.24
N ALA A 95 1.45 15.02 -6.43
CA ALA A 95 2.72 14.42 -6.85
C ALA A 95 3.04 14.85 -8.29
N GLN A 96 4.30 15.24 -8.55
CA GLN A 96 4.68 15.90 -9.80
C GLN A 96 5.70 15.15 -10.67
N ASN A 97 6.27 14.02 -10.23
CA ASN A 97 7.33 13.30 -10.98
C ASN A 97 6.91 11.85 -11.31
N PRO A 98 7.09 11.38 -12.57
CA PRO A 98 6.82 9.99 -12.99
C PRO A 98 7.41 8.90 -12.08
N LYS A 99 8.68 9.02 -11.64
CA LYS A 99 9.31 8.05 -10.72
C LYS A 99 8.59 7.99 -9.37
N THR A 100 8.05 9.11 -8.91
CA THR A 100 7.21 9.16 -7.71
C THR A 100 5.89 8.43 -7.95
N TYR A 101 5.25 8.62 -9.11
CA TYR A 101 4.02 7.89 -9.45
C TYR A 101 4.23 6.38 -9.51
N GLU A 102 5.32 5.91 -10.13
CA GLU A 102 5.64 4.48 -10.15
C GLU A 102 5.78 3.93 -8.72
N ILE A 103 6.51 4.62 -7.84
CA ILE A 103 6.66 4.19 -6.45
C ILE A 103 5.31 4.19 -5.72
N LEU A 104 4.47 5.21 -5.93
CA LEU A 104 3.13 5.28 -5.33
C LEU A 104 2.25 4.11 -5.80
N GLU A 105 2.26 3.81 -7.10
CA GLU A 105 1.50 2.70 -7.67
C GLU A 105 1.99 1.34 -7.15
N LYS A 106 3.30 1.10 -7.11
CA LYS A 106 3.88 -0.14 -6.59
C LYS A 106 3.62 -0.30 -5.09
N ALA A 107 3.76 0.76 -4.29
CA ALA A 107 3.46 0.74 -2.86
C ALA A 107 1.97 0.49 -2.60
N PHE A 108 1.09 1.14 -3.38
CA PHE A 108 -0.35 0.96 -3.31
C PHE A 108 -0.75 -0.47 -3.64
N TYR A 109 -0.22 -1.03 -4.74
CA TYR A 109 -0.45 -2.41 -5.15
C TYR A 109 0.00 -3.39 -4.06
N TYR A 110 1.22 -3.25 -3.57
CA TYR A 110 1.80 -4.15 -2.58
C TYR A 110 0.97 -4.21 -1.30
N VAL A 111 0.66 -3.04 -0.72
CA VAL A 111 -0.15 -2.99 0.51
C VAL A 111 -1.59 -3.43 0.27
N SER A 112 -2.08 -3.31 -0.97
CA SER A 112 -3.44 -3.70 -1.30
C SER A 112 -3.64 -5.16 -1.60
N THR A 113 -2.58 -5.88 -1.99
CA THR A 113 -2.59 -7.29 -2.37
C THR A 113 -1.90 -8.20 -1.35
N CYS A 114 -1.23 -7.62 -0.35
CA CYS A 114 -0.67 -8.32 0.78
C CYS A 114 -1.73 -8.45 1.90
N LYS A 115 -1.85 -9.62 2.54
CA LYS A 115 -2.63 -9.71 3.78
C LYS A 115 -1.92 -8.90 4.86
N ASN A 116 -2.68 -8.26 5.76
CA ASN A 116 -2.08 -7.46 6.84
C ASN A 116 -1.10 -8.27 7.70
N PHE A 117 -1.41 -9.54 7.96
CA PHE A 117 -0.53 -10.44 8.71
C PHE A 117 0.78 -10.68 7.97
N ASP A 118 0.72 -11.11 6.71
CA ASP A 118 1.89 -11.33 5.86
C ASP A 118 2.76 -10.07 5.74
N PHE A 119 2.13 -8.89 5.66
CA PHE A 119 2.85 -7.62 5.65
C PHE A 119 3.65 -7.42 6.94
N MET A 120 3.03 -7.68 8.10
CA MET A 120 3.70 -7.55 9.40
C MET A 120 4.87 -8.51 9.53
N GLU A 121 4.68 -9.79 9.18
CA GLU A 121 5.76 -10.79 9.21
C GLU A 121 6.92 -10.38 8.30
N GLN A 122 6.61 -9.91 7.09
CA GLN A 122 7.62 -9.41 6.16
C GLN A 122 8.38 -8.20 6.72
N MET A 123 7.70 -7.29 7.44
CA MET A 123 8.34 -6.16 8.12
C MET A 123 9.25 -6.61 9.26
N HIS A 124 8.88 -7.67 10.00
CA HIS A 124 9.67 -8.20 11.11
C HIS A 124 10.98 -8.83 10.68
N GLU A 125 11.09 -9.22 9.41
CA GLU A 125 12.31 -9.78 8.87
C GLU A 125 13.43 -8.74 8.61
N PHE A 126 13.11 -7.44 8.58
CA PHE A 126 14.09 -6.38 8.31
C PHE A 126 14.91 -5.98 9.54
N ASP A 127 16.18 -5.65 9.33
CA ASP A 127 17.11 -5.30 10.40
C ASP A 127 16.69 -4.00 11.08
N PHE A 128 16.27 -2.99 10.31
CA PHE A 128 15.78 -1.72 10.88
C PHE A 128 14.62 -1.90 11.86
N TRP A 129 13.81 -2.96 11.73
CA TRP A 129 12.71 -3.26 12.64
C TRP A 129 13.22 -4.07 13.83
N LYS A 130 13.93 -5.17 13.56
CA LYS A 130 14.49 -6.07 14.59
C LYS A 130 15.36 -5.33 15.60
N ASN A 131 16.16 -4.38 15.12
CA ASN A 131 17.09 -3.63 15.96
C ASN A 131 16.40 -2.59 16.85
N LYS A 132 15.17 -2.19 16.52
CA LYS A 132 14.41 -1.14 17.24
C LYS A 132 13.25 -1.68 18.07
N PHE A 133 12.66 -2.79 17.67
CA PHE A 133 11.53 -3.36 18.39
C PHE A 133 11.91 -3.72 19.83
N GLY A 134 11.05 -3.37 20.80
CA GLY A 134 11.27 -3.62 22.23
C GLY A 134 12.37 -2.79 22.89
N ARG A 135 13.00 -1.85 22.17
CA ARG A 135 13.97 -0.90 22.74
C ARG A 135 13.26 0.30 23.35
N ALA A 136 13.90 0.95 24.33
CA ALA A 136 13.41 2.22 24.89
C ALA A 136 13.24 3.30 23.81
N ASP A 137 14.17 3.35 22.85
CA ASP A 137 14.03 4.15 21.64
C ASP A 137 13.68 3.27 20.43
N MET A 138 12.40 3.30 20.06
CA MET A 138 11.88 2.58 18.90
C MET A 138 11.98 3.39 17.59
N SER A 139 12.64 4.55 17.59
CA SER A 139 12.74 5.41 16.41
C SER A 139 13.68 4.82 15.38
N ILE A 140 13.17 4.65 14.16
CA ILE A 140 13.93 4.17 13.00
C ILE A 140 14.55 5.40 12.33
N ARG A 141 15.85 5.35 12.10
CA ARG A 141 16.66 6.38 11.44
C ARG A 141 17.32 5.81 10.19
N LYS A 142 17.88 6.69 9.38
CA LYS A 142 18.57 6.32 8.14
C LYS A 142 19.65 5.25 8.35
N ASN A 143 20.44 5.38 9.40
CA ASN A 143 21.56 4.46 9.68
C ASN A 143 21.10 3.10 10.24
N ASP A 144 19.82 2.95 10.57
CA ASP A 144 19.28 1.67 11.01
C ASP A 144 18.93 0.74 9.83
N ILE A 145 18.88 1.28 8.59
CA ILE A 145 18.63 0.49 7.38
C ILE A 145 19.95 -0.08 6.87
N SER A 146 20.07 -1.41 6.92
CA SER A 146 21.24 -2.13 6.43
C SER A 146 21.26 -2.20 4.89
N ASP A 147 22.40 -2.56 4.30
CA ASP A 147 22.46 -2.83 2.86
C ASP A 147 21.68 -4.10 2.48
N ALA A 148 21.58 -5.06 3.40
CA ALA A 148 20.71 -6.23 3.24
C ALA A 148 19.23 -5.81 3.18
N ASP A 149 18.80 -4.87 4.02
CA ASP A 149 17.45 -4.30 3.97
C ASP A 149 17.17 -3.66 2.61
N LYS A 150 18.10 -2.84 2.10
CA LYS A 150 17.96 -2.20 0.78
C LYS A 150 17.85 -3.23 -0.34
N LEU A 151 18.70 -4.26 -0.32
CA LEU A 151 18.67 -5.33 -1.33
C LEU A 151 17.33 -6.08 -1.31
N LYS A 152 16.84 -6.41 -0.10
CA LYS A 152 15.54 -7.06 0.06
C LYS A 152 14.39 -6.17 -0.43
N LEU A 153 14.37 -4.89 -0.05
CA LEU A 153 13.37 -3.94 -0.53
C LEU A 153 13.42 -3.78 -2.06
N LYS A 154 14.61 -3.73 -2.65
CA LYS A 154 14.79 -3.67 -4.09
C LYS A 154 14.25 -4.91 -4.78
N LYS A 155 14.48 -6.10 -4.22
CA LYS A 155 13.92 -7.36 -4.73
C LYS A 155 12.40 -7.32 -4.72
N ILE A 156 11.79 -6.93 -3.60
CA ILE A 156 10.32 -6.78 -3.49
C ILE A 156 9.82 -5.79 -4.56
N TYR A 157 10.44 -4.62 -4.67
CA TYR A 157 10.07 -3.59 -5.63
C TYR A 157 10.11 -4.09 -7.08
N ASN A 158 11.16 -4.84 -7.44
CA ASN A 158 11.35 -5.37 -8.80
C ASN A 158 10.42 -6.55 -9.13
N GLN A 159 9.87 -7.24 -8.12
CA GLN A 159 8.91 -8.33 -8.32
C GLN A 159 7.49 -7.82 -8.56
N ILE A 160 7.21 -6.56 -8.23
CA ILE A 160 5.90 -5.95 -8.47
C ILE A 160 5.76 -5.63 -9.97
N PRO A 161 4.63 -5.97 -10.62
CA PRO A 161 4.42 -5.70 -12.03
C PRO A 161 4.58 -4.20 -12.38
N ASP A 162 5.14 -3.89 -13.54
CA ASP A 162 5.30 -2.48 -13.96
C ASP A 162 3.98 -1.83 -14.37
N ASN A 163 2.98 -2.62 -14.74
CA ASN A 163 1.65 -2.16 -15.14
C ASN A 163 0.66 -2.01 -13.97
N THR A 164 1.11 -1.84 -12.73
CA THR A 164 0.23 -1.75 -11.54
C THR A 164 -0.85 -0.68 -11.64
N ALA A 165 -0.61 0.40 -12.39
CA ALA A 165 -1.59 1.45 -12.63
C ALA A 165 -2.85 0.94 -13.37
N ASP A 166 -2.69 -0.11 -14.18
CA ASP A 166 -3.73 -0.74 -14.99
C ASP A 166 -4.35 -1.97 -14.32
N LEU A 167 -3.92 -2.30 -13.10
CA LEU A 167 -4.46 -3.42 -12.34
C LEU A 167 -5.58 -2.98 -11.39
N GLU A 168 -6.57 -3.84 -11.26
CA GLU A 168 -7.60 -3.82 -10.22
C GLU A 168 -7.52 -5.09 -9.38
N TYR A 169 -8.10 -5.04 -8.18
CA TYR A 169 -8.09 -6.18 -7.29
C TYR A 169 -9.32 -6.20 -6.37
N ILE A 170 -9.68 -7.40 -5.92
CA ILE A 170 -10.67 -7.63 -4.88
C ILE A 170 -10.20 -8.73 -3.93
N PHE A 171 -10.57 -8.60 -2.67
CA PHE A 171 -10.33 -9.63 -1.66
C PHE A 171 -11.57 -10.52 -1.52
N ILE A 172 -11.42 -11.81 -1.79
CA ILE A 172 -12.49 -12.82 -1.68
C ILE A 172 -11.96 -13.96 -0.80
N ASN A 173 -12.64 -14.21 0.33
CA ASN A 173 -12.23 -15.14 1.38
C ASN A 173 -10.81 -14.83 1.87
N ASP A 174 -9.81 -15.58 1.37
CA ASP A 174 -8.41 -15.47 1.77
C ASP A 174 -7.48 -15.04 0.61
N TYR A 175 -8.05 -14.66 -0.52
CA TYR A 175 -7.28 -14.40 -1.74
C TYR A 175 -7.50 -13.00 -2.31
N HIS A 176 -6.41 -12.38 -2.75
CA HIS A 176 -6.41 -11.14 -3.51
C HIS A 176 -6.43 -11.49 -4.99
N PHE A 177 -7.60 -11.43 -5.60
CA PHE A 177 -7.75 -11.57 -7.05
C PHE A 177 -7.34 -10.26 -7.71
N VAL A 178 -6.51 -10.35 -8.75
CA VAL A 178 -5.93 -9.20 -9.47
C VAL A 178 -6.16 -9.36 -10.96
N TRP A 179 -6.61 -8.32 -11.66
CA TRP A 179 -6.84 -8.34 -13.12
C TRP A 179 -6.46 -7.00 -13.77
N ASP A 180 -6.28 -7.01 -15.09
CA ASP A 180 -6.18 -5.78 -15.87
C ASP A 180 -7.55 -5.08 -15.92
N LYS A 181 -7.62 -3.75 -15.76
CA LYS A 181 -8.86 -2.95 -15.84
C LYS A 181 -9.74 -3.21 -17.06
N LYS A 182 -9.13 -3.61 -18.18
CA LYS A 182 -9.87 -3.98 -19.40
C LYS A 182 -10.77 -5.22 -19.20
N ASP A 183 -10.45 -6.06 -18.21
CA ASP A 183 -11.15 -7.30 -17.89
C ASP A 183 -12.18 -7.11 -16.76
N SER A 184 -12.39 -5.90 -16.24
CA SER A 184 -13.26 -5.64 -15.09
C SER A 184 -14.72 -6.07 -15.32
N GLU A 185 -15.22 -5.96 -16.55
CA GLU A 185 -16.57 -6.40 -16.89
C GLU A 185 -16.69 -7.93 -16.82
N TRP A 186 -15.67 -8.65 -17.29
CA TRP A 186 -15.63 -10.10 -17.18
C TRP A 186 -15.60 -10.55 -15.71
N VAL A 187 -14.80 -9.87 -14.87
CA VAL A 187 -14.73 -10.17 -13.43
C VAL A 187 -16.07 -9.98 -12.73
N LYS A 188 -16.80 -8.89 -13.05
CA LYS A 188 -18.15 -8.67 -12.50
C LYS A 188 -19.11 -9.81 -12.88
N GLN A 189 -19.09 -10.23 -14.14
CA GLN A 189 -19.96 -11.30 -14.63
C GLN A 189 -19.62 -12.67 -14.04
N ASN A 190 -18.34 -12.90 -13.71
CA ASN A 190 -17.85 -14.19 -13.21
C ASN A 190 -17.52 -14.15 -11.71
N TYR A 191 -18.08 -13.20 -10.96
CA TYR A 191 -17.78 -13.01 -9.54
C TYR A 191 -18.09 -14.27 -8.70
N ALA A 192 -19.19 -14.95 -9.01
CA ALA A 192 -19.55 -16.21 -8.36
C ALA A 192 -18.52 -17.32 -8.60
N GLU A 193 -17.92 -17.39 -9.80
CA GLU A 193 -16.85 -18.34 -10.11
C GLU A 193 -15.59 -18.05 -9.28
N LEU A 194 -15.23 -16.77 -9.10
CA LEU A 194 -14.10 -16.39 -8.26
C LEU A 194 -14.31 -16.77 -6.80
N ILE A 195 -15.54 -16.62 -6.28
CA ILE A 195 -15.91 -17.13 -4.95
C ILE A 195 -15.73 -18.64 -4.88
N GLU A 196 -16.25 -19.39 -5.85
CA GLU A 196 -16.10 -20.85 -5.87
C GLU A 196 -14.64 -21.28 -5.97
N MET A 197 -13.83 -20.58 -6.78
CA MET A 197 -12.40 -20.82 -6.89
C MET A 197 -11.69 -20.62 -5.56
N SER A 198 -11.99 -19.52 -4.86
CA SER A 198 -11.40 -19.19 -3.56
C SER A 198 -11.74 -20.20 -2.45
N ARG A 199 -12.76 -21.05 -2.64
CA ARG A 199 -13.14 -22.10 -1.68
C ARG A 199 -12.57 -23.46 -2.03
N LYS A 200 -12.44 -23.76 -3.32
CA LYS A 200 -12.13 -25.10 -3.84
C LYS A 200 -10.64 -25.33 -4.07
N TYR A 201 -9.88 -24.27 -4.34
CA TYR A 201 -8.47 -24.39 -4.71
C TYR A 201 -7.57 -23.82 -3.62
N ASP A 202 -6.41 -24.46 -3.43
CA ASP A 202 -5.29 -23.92 -2.67
C ASP A 202 -4.50 -22.98 -3.58
N LEU A 203 -4.83 -21.68 -3.51
CA LEU A 203 -4.28 -20.66 -4.41
C LEU A 203 -3.08 -19.97 -3.75
N THR A 204 -2.17 -19.42 -4.57
CA THR A 204 -1.08 -18.56 -4.07
C THR A 204 -1.43 -17.10 -4.31
N ASN A 205 -1.29 -16.25 -3.28
CA ASN A 205 -1.53 -14.82 -3.40
C ASN A 205 -0.37 -14.05 -4.06
N PRO A 206 -0.64 -13.00 -4.86
CA PRO A 206 -1.95 -12.64 -5.42
C PRO A 206 -2.36 -13.55 -6.59
N VAL A 207 -3.68 -13.74 -6.79
CA VAL A 207 -4.25 -14.59 -7.84
C VAL A 207 -4.55 -13.75 -9.08
N PHE A 208 -3.77 -13.92 -10.15
CA PHE A 208 -3.99 -13.19 -11.40
C PHE A 208 -5.11 -13.82 -12.23
N VAL A 209 -6.10 -13.00 -12.58
CA VAL A 209 -7.28 -13.34 -13.37
C VAL A 209 -7.17 -12.73 -14.75
N LYS A 210 -7.54 -13.49 -15.78
CA LYS A 210 -7.62 -13.02 -17.16
C LYS A 210 -8.92 -13.51 -17.78
N ALA A 211 -9.55 -12.65 -18.57
CA ALA A 211 -10.72 -13.06 -19.34
C ALA A 211 -10.35 -14.22 -20.27
N LYS A 212 -11.15 -15.30 -20.26
CA LYS A 212 -11.00 -16.38 -21.25
C LYS A 212 -11.30 -15.80 -22.63
N LYS A 213 -10.30 -15.74 -23.51
CA LYS A 213 -10.57 -15.48 -24.93
C LYS A 213 -11.40 -16.65 -25.46
N CYS A 214 -12.65 -16.41 -25.83
CA CYS A 214 -13.39 -17.37 -26.65
C CYS A 214 -12.59 -17.59 -27.93
N SER A 215 -11.90 -18.73 -28.04
CA SER A 215 -11.44 -19.24 -29.32
C SER A 215 -12.69 -19.43 -30.16
N LYS A 216 -12.93 -18.54 -31.13
CA LYS A 216 -13.88 -18.83 -32.19
C LYS A 216 -13.36 -20.09 -32.87
N SER A 217 -14.06 -21.21 -32.68
CA SER A 217 -13.83 -22.41 -33.47
C SER A 217 -13.87 -22.02 -34.96
N PRO A 218 -12.92 -22.46 -35.79
CA PRO A 218 -13.05 -22.27 -37.23
C PRO A 218 -14.35 -22.95 -37.64
N LYS A 219 -15.26 -22.19 -38.25
CA LYS A 219 -16.38 -22.80 -38.97
C LYS A 219 -15.77 -23.51 -40.17
N ASN A 220 -15.74 -24.84 -40.12
CA ASN A 220 -15.63 -25.67 -41.32
C ASN A 220 -17.01 -25.76 -41.97
#